data_AF-A0A383R4X4-F1
#
_entry.id   AF-A0A383R4X4-F1
#
_cell.length_a   1.000
_cell.length_b   1.000
_cell.length_c   1.000
_cell.angle_alpha   90.00
_cell.angle_beta   90.00
_cell.angle_gamma   90.00
#
_symmetry.space_group_name_H-M   'P 1'
#
loop_
_entity.id
_entity.type
_entity.pdbx_description
1 polymer ?
#
loop_
_entity_poly.entity_id
_entity_poly.type
_entity_poly.pdbx_seq_one_letter_code
_entity_poly.pdbx_strand_id
1 'polypeptide(L)'
;MDKLSQLKGVCTMKQPLSQTWDLDVIFEGGSESEALQASLSSGEQKITSITNELKTMTIPQSVEEAQQLARLTQQLQQMLVKLSEAGSYIGCLTAQNVKDKKAIQLSDRVRSIGARLVTLNTLYDEILRGMDEQVWSDFVALPEIAGISFNLTERREWAREKMSPEKEALVGDLATDGYHGWGASYNTIVSHFRITHEENGEIVHLSAGQADNKLSDAERSVREDMFAKWEEAWGERADYCADALNRIAGFRLKLYENRGWNEVLKEPLAYNRMSQATLNTMWDTIVRNKQPFVKYLERKAKLLGVEKLTWCDVEAPLGSTQSKISYDEGARTIVEQFEKFSPRLAKFAVNAFEKRWIEAEDRPGKRPGGFCTSMPASNETRIFMTYAGTPSNVSTLAHELGHGYHTHVMEDLPTFAQSYAMNVAETASTFAEMIVSDSAVKQAKDEKEKLALLEDKLQRSIAFYMNIHARFLFETRFYEKRKQGVLSSEELCSLMEEAQKEAYCGALDSYHPHFWASKLHFYLTGTPFYNFPYTFGYLFSTGLYARALEEGESFAAKYDALLRDTAVMTVEDLAQKHLGVDLTKPDFWQSAIDVTLQDVELFLQMTE
;
A
#
# COMPACT_ATOMS: atom_id res chain seq x y z
N MET A 1 6.96 -23.68 -43.35
CA MET A 1 8.03 -24.54 -42.82
C MET A 1 9.29 -23.72 -42.74
N ASP A 2 9.83 -23.64 -41.52
CA ASP A 2 11.16 -23.18 -41.12
C ASP A 2 11.69 -21.84 -41.60
N LYS A 3 11.50 -20.81 -40.76
CA LYS A 3 12.58 -19.94 -40.22
C LYS A 3 12.06 -18.90 -39.19
N LEU A 4 11.25 -19.36 -38.23
CA LEU A 4 10.81 -18.55 -37.08
C LEU A 4 10.82 -19.32 -35.74
N SER A 5 11.36 -20.54 -35.73
CA SER A 5 11.40 -21.44 -34.56
C SER A 5 12.71 -21.41 -33.77
N GLN A 6 13.56 -20.40 -33.96
CA GLN A 6 14.82 -20.27 -33.22
C GLN A 6 15.03 -18.86 -32.68
N LEU A 7 14.15 -18.47 -31.75
CA LEU A 7 14.49 -17.50 -30.71
C LEU A 7 14.23 -18.15 -29.35
N LYS A 8 15.25 -18.02 -28.51
CA LYS A 8 15.50 -18.61 -27.20
C LYS A 8 14.30 -18.52 -26.22
N GLY A 9 13.98 -19.66 -25.60
CA GLY A 9 13.55 -19.74 -24.19
C GLY A 9 12.22 -19.08 -23.78
N VAL A 10 11.11 -19.30 -24.49
CA VAL A 10 9.80 -19.00 -23.90
C VAL A 10 9.55 -20.01 -22.78
N CYS A 11 9.45 -19.56 -21.53
CA CYS A 11 8.94 -20.35 -20.42
C CYS A 11 7.49 -20.78 -20.75
N THR A 12 7.31 -21.98 -21.29
CA THR A 12 5.98 -22.48 -21.65
C THR A 12 5.23 -22.92 -20.39
N MET A 13 4.14 -22.22 -20.04
CA MET A 13 3.24 -22.61 -18.96
C MET A 13 2.29 -23.74 -19.38
N LYS A 14 1.99 -24.67 -18.47
CA LYS A 14 0.95 -25.69 -18.68
C LYS A 14 -0.44 -25.06 -18.67
N GLN A 15 -1.22 -25.30 -19.73
CA GLN A 15 -2.60 -24.81 -19.87
C GLN A 15 -3.60 -25.97 -19.94
N PRO A 16 -4.86 -25.77 -19.47
CA PRO A 16 -5.39 -24.54 -18.86
C PRO A 16 -4.88 -24.32 -17.43
N LEU A 17 -4.73 -23.06 -17.01
CA LEU A 17 -4.33 -22.72 -15.65
C LEU A 17 -5.51 -22.84 -14.68
N SER A 18 -5.21 -23.23 -13.43
CA SER A 18 -6.21 -23.18 -12.36
C SER A 18 -6.47 -21.74 -11.94
N GLN A 19 -7.74 -21.41 -11.70
CA GLN A 19 -8.15 -20.09 -11.17
C GLN A 19 -8.32 -20.10 -9.65
N THR A 20 -8.03 -21.22 -8.98
CA THR A 20 -8.08 -21.33 -7.52
C THR A 20 -6.73 -21.76 -6.99
N TRP A 21 -6.31 -21.16 -5.88
CA TRP A 21 -5.05 -21.52 -5.26
C TRP A 21 -5.11 -22.91 -4.62
N ASP A 22 -3.95 -23.45 -4.27
CA ASP A 22 -3.83 -24.62 -3.41
C ASP A 22 -3.29 -24.19 -2.05
N LEU A 23 -4.12 -24.33 -1.02
CA LEU A 23 -3.76 -24.04 0.38
C LEU A 23 -3.40 -25.32 1.14
N ASP A 24 -3.83 -26.49 0.71
CA ASP A 24 -3.59 -27.74 1.45
C ASP A 24 -2.09 -28.09 1.51
N VAL A 25 -1.30 -27.59 0.56
CA VAL A 25 0.17 -27.69 0.58
C VAL A 25 0.84 -26.97 1.75
N ILE A 26 0.16 -26.01 2.38
CA ILE A 26 0.66 -25.27 3.57
C ILE A 26 0.13 -25.94 4.84
N PHE A 27 -1.19 -26.05 4.95
CA PHE A 27 -1.87 -26.75 6.04
C PHE A 27 -3.03 -27.55 5.45
N GLU A 28 -2.90 -28.88 5.44
CA GLU A 28 -3.94 -29.78 4.94
C GLU A 28 -5.20 -29.70 5.82
N GLY A 29 -6.38 -29.59 5.19
CA GLY A 29 -7.67 -29.62 5.87
C GLY A 29 -8.27 -28.24 6.19
N GLY A 30 -7.74 -27.17 5.60
CA GLY A 30 -8.34 -25.84 5.71
C GLY A 30 -8.42 -25.31 7.15
N SER A 31 -9.57 -24.74 7.51
CA SER A 31 -9.86 -24.20 8.84
C SER A 31 -9.90 -25.26 9.95
N GLU A 32 -9.99 -26.55 9.59
CA GLU A 32 -9.99 -27.68 10.51
C GLU A 32 -8.60 -28.34 10.65
N SER A 33 -7.58 -27.79 9.98
CA SER A 33 -6.23 -28.36 9.99
C SER A 33 -5.65 -28.48 11.40
N GLU A 34 -5.32 -29.70 11.81
CA GLU A 34 -4.64 -29.97 13.09
C GLU A 34 -3.24 -29.33 13.13
N ALA A 35 -2.54 -29.33 11.99
CA ALA A 35 -1.21 -28.73 11.86
C ALA A 35 -1.26 -27.21 12.07
N LEU A 36 -2.28 -26.52 11.55
CA LEU A 36 -2.49 -25.09 11.79
C LEU A 36 -2.75 -24.81 13.28
N GLN A 37 -3.62 -25.59 13.91
CA GLN A 37 -3.93 -25.44 15.35
C GLN A 37 -2.68 -25.68 16.21
N ALA A 38 -1.85 -26.65 15.86
CA ALA A 38 -0.59 -26.94 16.55
C ALA A 38 0.42 -25.79 16.37
N SER A 39 0.53 -25.22 15.17
CA SER A 39 1.40 -24.07 14.88
C SER A 39 1.04 -22.86 15.74
N LEU A 40 -0.25 -22.49 15.79
CA LEU A 40 -0.75 -21.39 16.64
C LEU A 40 -0.47 -21.64 18.12
N SER A 41 -0.77 -22.85 18.61
CA SER A 41 -0.56 -23.22 20.02
C SER A 41 0.93 -23.18 20.39
N SER A 42 1.81 -23.63 19.51
CA SER A 42 3.26 -23.55 19.71
C SER A 42 3.75 -22.10 19.75
N GLY A 43 3.24 -21.25 18.85
CA GLY A 43 3.55 -19.82 18.86
C GLY A 43 3.09 -19.13 20.15
N GLU A 44 1.87 -19.42 20.62
CA GLU A 44 1.36 -18.92 21.90
C GLU A 44 2.24 -19.33 23.09
N GLN A 45 2.71 -20.58 23.13
CA GLN A 45 3.60 -21.05 24.19
C GLN A 45 4.96 -20.33 24.14
N LYS A 46 5.54 -20.17 22.94
CA LYS A 46 6.80 -19.45 22.75
C LYS A 46 6.69 -17.98 23.16
N ILE A 47 5.59 -17.30 22.79
CA ILE A 47 5.34 -15.92 23.23
C ILE A 47 5.34 -15.84 24.75
N THR A 48 4.63 -16.75 25.44
CA THR A 48 4.62 -16.79 26.91
C THR A 48 6.02 -17.01 27.48
N SER A 49 6.78 -17.97 26.94
CA SER A 49 8.13 -18.28 27.41
C SER A 49 9.05 -17.05 27.28
N ILE A 50 9.14 -16.48 26.08
CA ILE A 50 9.99 -15.32 25.80
C ILE A 50 9.56 -14.13 26.66
N THR A 51 8.24 -13.87 26.78
CA THR A 51 7.72 -12.79 27.63
C THR A 51 8.15 -12.96 29.09
N ASN A 52 8.09 -14.17 29.63
CA ASN A 52 8.51 -14.44 31.02
C ASN A 52 10.01 -14.25 31.21
N GLU A 53 10.83 -14.67 30.25
CA GLU A 53 12.27 -14.43 30.28
C GLU A 53 12.59 -12.93 30.23
N LEU A 54 11.96 -12.17 29.32
CA LEU A 54 12.13 -10.71 29.21
C LEU A 54 11.70 -9.97 30.48
N LYS A 55 10.62 -10.40 31.15
CA LYS A 55 10.17 -9.79 32.42
C LYS A 55 11.19 -9.90 33.54
N THR A 56 11.98 -10.96 33.56
CA THR A 56 13.01 -11.21 34.59
C THR A 56 14.38 -10.69 34.19
N MET A 57 14.55 -10.26 32.94
CA MET A 57 15.82 -9.82 32.39
C MET A 57 16.13 -8.40 32.86
N THR A 58 17.35 -8.20 33.36
CA THR A 58 17.90 -6.87 33.60
C THR A 58 18.51 -6.32 32.31
N ILE A 59 18.60 -5.00 32.20
CA ILE A 59 19.31 -4.35 31.08
C ILE A 59 20.78 -4.83 31.09
N PRO A 60 21.25 -5.49 30.02
CA PRO A 60 22.63 -5.97 29.96
C PRO A 60 23.65 -4.85 30.14
N GLN A 61 24.68 -5.09 30.96
CA GLN A 61 25.80 -4.18 31.21
C GLN A 61 27.10 -4.63 30.51
N SER A 62 27.05 -5.75 29.80
CA SER A 62 28.17 -6.31 29.02
C SER A 62 27.64 -7.11 27.82
N VAL A 63 28.51 -7.38 26.84
CA VAL A 63 28.14 -8.21 25.69
C VAL A 63 27.86 -9.66 26.09
N GLU A 64 28.54 -10.17 27.12
CA GLU A 64 28.30 -11.51 27.67
C GLU A 64 26.88 -11.65 28.23
N GLU A 65 26.39 -10.64 28.95
CA GLU A 65 25.01 -10.59 29.42
C GLU A 65 24.01 -10.43 28.26
N ALA A 66 24.39 -9.68 27.22
CA ALA A 66 23.56 -9.47 26.04
C ALA A 66 23.39 -10.73 25.16
N GLN A 67 24.23 -11.76 25.32
CA GLN A 67 24.09 -13.04 24.60
C GLN A 67 22.73 -13.70 24.87
N GLN A 68 22.18 -13.56 26.08
CA GLN A 68 20.85 -14.08 26.36
C GLN A 68 19.79 -13.38 25.50
N LEU A 69 19.90 -12.05 25.31
CA LEU A 69 18.99 -11.30 24.45
C LEU A 69 19.18 -11.68 22.98
N ALA A 70 20.41 -11.93 22.54
CA ALA A 70 20.69 -12.36 21.18
C ALA A 70 19.99 -13.70 20.88
N ARG A 71 20.08 -14.67 21.80
CA ARG A 71 19.34 -15.94 21.73
C ARG A 71 17.83 -15.72 21.68
N LEU A 72 17.27 -14.86 22.54
CA LEU A 72 15.83 -14.55 22.55
C LEU A 72 15.40 -13.90 21.23
N THR A 73 16.24 -13.03 20.66
CA THR A 73 16.00 -12.36 19.37
C THR A 73 15.92 -13.39 18.23
N GLN A 74 16.81 -14.37 18.20
CA GLN A 74 16.74 -15.46 17.22
C GLN A 74 15.46 -16.31 17.40
N GLN A 75 15.10 -16.64 18.64
CA GLN A 75 13.87 -17.40 18.93
C GLN A 75 12.61 -16.62 18.51
N LEU A 76 12.60 -15.31 18.73
CA LEU A 76 11.54 -14.40 18.32
C LEU A 76 11.40 -14.39 16.80
N GLN A 77 12.48 -14.23 16.05
CA GLN A 77 12.46 -14.29 14.58
C GLN A 77 11.90 -15.63 14.06
N GLN A 78 12.42 -16.76 14.56
CA GLN A 78 11.96 -18.09 14.14
C GLN A 78 10.47 -18.34 14.47
N MET A 79 10.00 -17.83 15.60
CA MET A 79 8.60 -17.93 15.98
C MET A 79 7.71 -17.09 15.07
N LEU A 80 8.14 -15.87 14.72
CA LEU A 80 7.38 -14.97 13.86
C LEU A 80 7.19 -15.52 12.46
N VAL A 81 8.16 -16.24 11.88
CA VAL A 81 7.99 -16.93 10.60
C VAL A 81 6.75 -17.82 10.61
N LYS A 82 6.63 -18.71 11.61
CA LYS A 82 5.52 -19.66 11.71
C LYS A 82 4.18 -19.00 12.00
N LEU A 83 4.18 -17.99 12.89
CA LEU A 83 2.98 -17.25 13.23
C LEU A 83 2.48 -16.40 12.06
N SER A 84 3.39 -15.79 11.31
CA SER A 84 3.06 -15.02 10.11
C SER A 84 2.45 -15.91 9.05
N GLU A 85 3.03 -17.08 8.77
CA GLU A 85 2.46 -18.04 7.81
C GLU A 85 1.07 -18.52 8.24
N ALA A 86 0.89 -18.89 9.51
CA ALA A 86 -0.42 -19.29 10.02
C ALA A 86 -1.46 -18.14 9.90
N GLY A 87 -1.06 -16.91 10.21
CA GLY A 87 -1.90 -15.72 10.05
C GLY A 87 -2.29 -15.46 8.60
N SER A 88 -1.31 -15.48 7.68
CA SER A 88 -1.53 -15.32 6.24
C SER A 88 -2.43 -16.42 5.67
N TYR A 89 -2.23 -17.67 6.08
CA TYR A 89 -3.08 -18.80 5.71
C TYR A 89 -4.55 -18.59 6.14
N ILE A 90 -4.77 -18.19 7.39
CA ILE A 90 -6.12 -17.88 7.91
C ILE A 90 -6.74 -16.69 7.15
N GLY A 91 -5.94 -15.67 6.83
CA GLY A 91 -6.34 -14.56 5.96
C GLY A 91 -6.81 -15.04 4.58
N CYS A 92 -6.10 -16.00 3.99
CA CYS A 92 -6.51 -16.62 2.73
C CYS A 92 -7.84 -17.38 2.87
N LEU A 93 -8.03 -18.18 3.92
CA LEU A 93 -9.29 -18.90 4.17
C LEU A 93 -10.50 -17.96 4.29
N THR A 94 -10.37 -16.89 5.07
CA THR A 94 -11.44 -15.90 5.23
C THR A 94 -11.70 -15.11 3.94
N ALA A 95 -10.69 -14.89 3.12
CA ALA A 95 -10.83 -14.22 1.83
C ALA A 95 -11.50 -15.09 0.77
N GLN A 96 -11.10 -16.36 0.63
CA GLN A 96 -11.69 -17.28 -0.35
C GLN A 96 -13.14 -17.61 -0.05
N ASN A 97 -13.54 -17.64 1.24
CA ASN A 97 -14.88 -17.99 1.66
C ASN A 97 -15.28 -17.25 2.95
N VAL A 98 -15.99 -16.14 2.79
CA VAL A 98 -16.47 -15.31 3.92
C VAL A 98 -17.50 -16.01 4.80
N LYS A 99 -18.01 -17.19 4.40
CA LYS A 99 -18.96 -17.99 5.19
C LYS A 99 -18.26 -19.03 6.09
N ASP A 100 -16.93 -19.15 6.02
CA ASP A 100 -16.16 -20.04 6.87
C ASP A 100 -16.10 -19.52 8.32
N LYS A 101 -17.04 -19.97 9.14
CA LYS A 101 -17.14 -19.58 10.56
C LYS A 101 -15.91 -19.99 11.37
N LYS A 102 -15.24 -21.07 10.99
CA LYS A 102 -14.08 -21.57 11.71
C LYS A 102 -12.84 -20.72 11.41
N ALA A 103 -12.65 -20.33 10.14
CA ALA A 103 -11.62 -19.37 9.76
C ALA A 103 -11.80 -18.00 10.44
N ILE A 104 -13.06 -17.56 10.63
CA ILE A 104 -13.37 -16.33 11.40
C ILE A 104 -12.94 -16.49 12.87
N GLN A 105 -13.27 -17.59 13.53
CA GLN A 105 -12.83 -17.86 14.91
C GLN A 105 -11.30 -17.92 15.04
N LEU A 106 -10.63 -18.50 14.04
CA LEU A 106 -9.18 -18.53 13.96
C LEU A 106 -8.57 -17.14 13.80
N SER A 107 -9.22 -16.26 13.03
CA SER A 107 -8.80 -14.85 12.88
C SER A 107 -8.84 -14.10 14.21
N ASP A 108 -9.87 -14.34 15.04
CA ASP A 108 -9.94 -13.79 16.40
C ASP A 108 -8.82 -14.30 17.30
N ARG A 109 -8.45 -15.58 17.17
CA ARG A 109 -7.32 -16.16 17.90
C ARG A 109 -5.99 -15.51 17.47
N VAL A 110 -5.76 -15.32 16.17
CA VAL A 110 -4.59 -14.60 15.66
C VAL A 110 -4.54 -13.17 16.19
N ARG A 111 -5.67 -12.47 16.26
CA ARG A 111 -5.76 -11.12 16.86
C ARG A 111 -5.35 -11.12 18.34
N SER A 112 -5.79 -12.12 19.11
CA SER A 112 -5.37 -12.30 20.52
C SER A 112 -3.87 -12.59 20.65
N ILE A 113 -3.30 -13.41 19.76
CA ILE A 113 -1.84 -13.63 19.67
C ILE A 113 -1.10 -12.31 19.39
N GLY A 114 -1.63 -11.50 18.46
CA GLY A 114 -1.09 -10.17 18.14
C GLY A 114 -1.03 -9.25 19.36
N ALA A 115 -2.09 -9.20 20.17
CA ALA A 115 -2.10 -8.40 21.40
C ALA A 115 -1.00 -8.83 22.39
N ARG A 116 -0.74 -10.14 22.51
CA ARG A 116 0.33 -10.68 23.35
C ARG A 116 1.73 -10.35 22.80
N LEU A 117 1.89 -10.34 21.48
CA LEU A 117 3.13 -9.90 20.83
C LEU A 117 3.41 -8.41 21.08
N VAL A 118 2.39 -7.56 21.13
CA VAL A 118 2.58 -6.14 21.50
C VAL A 118 3.21 -6.02 22.89
N THR A 119 2.69 -6.76 23.89
CA THR A 119 3.27 -6.76 25.24
C THR A 119 4.72 -7.26 25.25
N LEU A 120 5.02 -8.34 24.53
CA LEU A 120 6.39 -8.86 24.39
C LEU A 120 7.31 -7.81 23.78
N ASN A 121 6.86 -7.17 22.69
CA ASN A 121 7.61 -6.16 21.98
C ASN A 121 7.92 -4.95 22.86
N THR A 122 6.99 -4.49 23.69
CA THR A 122 7.25 -3.40 24.65
C THR A 122 8.38 -3.76 25.61
N LEU A 123 8.37 -4.96 26.20
CA LEU A 123 9.44 -5.40 27.10
C LEU A 123 10.79 -5.53 26.38
N TYR A 124 10.77 -6.02 25.15
CA TYR A 124 11.96 -6.12 24.31
C TYR A 124 12.55 -4.73 24.01
N ASP A 125 11.71 -3.75 23.66
CA ASP A 125 12.11 -2.37 23.38
C ASP A 125 12.76 -1.69 24.59
N GLU A 126 12.22 -1.95 25.79
CA GLU A 126 12.78 -1.45 27.05
C GLU A 126 14.22 -1.91 27.28
N ILE A 127 14.51 -3.17 26.98
CA ILE A 127 15.86 -3.71 27.11
C ILE A 127 16.79 -3.07 26.08
N LEU A 128 16.38 -2.98 24.81
CA LEU A 128 17.19 -2.37 23.75
C LEU A 128 17.52 -0.90 24.04
N ARG A 129 16.52 -0.10 24.42
CA ARG A 129 16.71 1.34 24.67
C ARG A 129 17.55 1.62 25.92
N GLY A 130 17.52 0.69 26.89
CA GLY A 130 18.24 0.79 28.15
C GLY A 130 19.73 0.49 28.07
N MET A 131 20.19 -0.25 27.05
CA MET A 131 21.61 -0.54 26.87
C MET A 131 22.42 0.74 26.66
N ASP A 132 23.57 0.85 27.30
CA ASP A 132 24.54 1.90 26.98
C ASP A 132 25.11 1.73 25.56
N GLU A 133 25.80 2.76 25.05
CA GLU A 133 26.28 2.74 23.66
C GLU A 133 27.36 1.69 23.39
N GLN A 134 28.20 1.37 24.37
CA GLN A 134 29.27 0.39 24.17
C GLN A 134 28.68 -1.02 24.11
N VAL A 135 27.83 -1.38 25.07
CA VAL A 135 27.12 -2.66 25.09
C VAL A 135 26.26 -2.82 23.83
N TRP A 136 25.58 -1.75 23.40
CA TRP A 136 24.81 -1.76 22.16
C TRP A 136 25.67 -2.03 20.93
N SER A 137 26.78 -1.30 20.78
CA SER A 137 27.72 -1.47 19.67
C SER A 137 28.23 -2.90 19.58
N ASP A 138 28.58 -3.48 20.73
CA ASP A 138 29.07 -4.86 20.80
C ASP A 138 27.95 -5.89 20.53
N PHE A 139 26.72 -5.63 21.01
CA PHE A 139 25.55 -6.47 20.77
C PHE A 139 25.17 -6.54 19.29
N VAL A 140 25.09 -5.41 18.59
CA VAL A 140 24.73 -5.41 17.16
C VAL A 140 25.84 -5.95 16.25
N ALA A 141 27.07 -6.03 16.76
CA ALA A 141 28.21 -6.65 16.08
C ALA A 141 28.26 -8.18 16.25
N LEU A 142 27.43 -8.77 17.13
CA LEU A 142 27.35 -10.23 17.27
C LEU A 142 26.97 -10.88 15.93
N PRO A 143 27.61 -11.98 15.52
CA PRO A 143 27.35 -12.63 14.23
C PRO A 143 25.87 -12.94 13.97
N GLU A 144 25.13 -13.33 15.00
CA GLU A 144 23.71 -13.62 14.95
C GLU A 144 22.79 -12.39 14.86
N ILE A 145 23.30 -11.19 15.17
CA ILE A 145 22.55 -9.93 15.18
C ILE A 145 22.94 -9.02 14.02
N ALA A 146 24.18 -9.11 13.50
CA ALA A 146 24.70 -8.19 12.49
C ALA A 146 23.77 -8.00 11.28
N GLY A 147 23.13 -9.08 10.81
CA GLY A 147 22.19 -9.05 9.68
C GLY A 147 20.86 -8.31 9.93
N ILE A 148 20.57 -7.94 11.16
CA ILE A 148 19.37 -7.17 11.57
C ILE A 148 19.71 -5.91 12.36
N SER A 149 21.00 -5.53 12.36
CA SER A 149 21.52 -4.39 13.10
C SER A 149 20.80 -3.08 12.76
N PHE A 150 20.52 -2.84 11.47
CA PHE A 150 19.74 -1.70 11.01
C PHE A 150 18.35 -1.64 11.67
N ASN A 151 17.58 -2.74 11.57
CA ASN A 151 16.21 -2.81 12.07
C ASN A 151 16.15 -2.68 13.59
N LEU A 152 17.11 -3.29 14.31
CA LEU A 152 17.20 -3.15 15.76
C LEU A 152 17.65 -1.75 16.19
N THR A 153 18.52 -1.11 15.43
CA THR A 153 18.95 0.27 15.69
C THR A 153 17.81 1.24 15.48
N GLU A 154 17.11 1.14 14.35
CA GLU A 154 15.89 1.91 14.09
C GLU A 154 14.90 1.76 15.26
N ARG A 155 14.61 0.52 15.65
CA ARG A 155 13.68 0.21 16.75
C ARG A 155 14.14 0.78 18.10
N ARG A 156 15.44 0.70 18.42
CA ARG A 156 16.03 1.25 19.64
C ARG A 156 15.89 2.78 19.69
N GLU A 157 16.24 3.46 18.61
CA GLU A 157 16.17 4.92 18.55
C GLU A 157 14.71 5.41 18.63
N TRP A 158 13.78 4.74 17.96
CA TRP A 158 12.35 5.01 18.13
C TRP A 158 11.87 4.82 19.57
N ALA A 159 12.35 3.79 20.27
CA ALA A 159 12.01 3.56 21.67
C ALA A 159 12.62 4.61 22.61
N ARG A 160 13.78 5.19 22.27
CA ARG A 160 14.44 6.27 23.03
C ARG A 160 13.70 7.59 22.96
N GLU A 161 13.04 7.86 21.85
CA GLU A 161 12.25 9.09 21.66
C GLU A 161 10.86 9.04 22.30
N LYS A 162 10.47 7.90 22.88
CA LYS A 162 9.21 7.75 23.62
C LYS A 162 9.35 8.30 25.05
N MET A 163 8.20 8.43 25.73
CA MET A 163 8.17 8.78 27.15
C MET A 163 8.67 7.63 28.05
N SER A 164 8.62 7.83 29.37
CA SER A 164 8.88 6.74 30.31
C SER A 164 7.89 5.57 30.11
N PRO A 165 8.28 4.33 30.47
CA PRO A 165 7.46 3.15 30.22
C PRO A 165 6.08 3.24 30.86
N GLU A 166 6.00 3.83 32.06
CA GLU A 166 4.73 4.02 32.77
C GLU A 166 3.79 4.97 32.02
N LYS A 167 4.35 6.01 31.40
CA LYS A 167 3.56 6.97 30.60
C LYS A 167 3.13 6.38 29.27
N GLU A 168 4.00 5.65 28.57
CA GLU A 168 3.63 4.99 27.31
C GLU A 168 2.62 3.87 27.54
N ALA A 169 2.75 3.12 28.63
CA ALA A 169 1.75 2.12 29.03
C ALA A 169 0.39 2.79 29.30
N LEU A 170 0.37 3.89 30.07
CA LEU A 170 -0.85 4.65 30.32
C LEU A 170 -1.48 5.19 29.03
N VAL A 171 -0.67 5.71 28.10
CA VAL A 171 -1.15 6.13 26.78
C VAL A 171 -1.77 4.97 26.04
N GLY A 172 -1.13 3.79 26.03
CA GLY A 172 -1.67 2.59 25.41
C GLY A 172 -3.02 2.17 26.00
N ASP A 173 -3.14 2.14 27.32
CA ASP A 173 -4.38 1.80 28.03
C ASP A 173 -5.52 2.78 27.67
N LEU A 174 -5.23 4.08 27.67
CA LEU A 174 -6.21 5.13 27.36
C LEU A 174 -6.52 5.24 25.85
N ALA A 175 -5.60 4.84 24.97
CA ALA A 175 -5.75 4.97 23.53
C ALA A 175 -6.90 4.10 22.98
N THR A 176 -7.22 2.98 23.63
CA THR A 176 -8.31 2.09 23.20
C THR A 176 -9.62 2.86 23.06
N ASP A 177 -10.03 3.60 24.09
CA ASP A 177 -11.28 4.36 24.08
C ASP A 177 -11.07 5.83 23.70
N GLY A 178 -9.90 6.41 24.00
CA GLY A 178 -9.61 7.84 23.80
C GLY A 178 -9.03 8.21 22.44
N TYR A 179 -8.57 7.24 21.65
CA TYR A 179 -7.95 7.46 20.35
C TYR A 179 -8.53 6.54 19.28
N HIS A 180 -8.40 5.22 19.44
CA HIS A 180 -8.97 4.20 18.55
C HIS A 180 -10.50 4.24 18.57
N GLY A 181 -11.09 4.56 19.72
CA GLY A 181 -12.54 4.81 19.86
C GLY A 181 -13.08 5.81 18.83
N TRP A 182 -12.38 6.91 18.56
CA TRP A 182 -12.81 7.90 17.57
C TRP A 182 -12.74 7.40 16.13
N GLY A 183 -11.73 6.59 15.79
CA GLY A 183 -11.70 5.89 14.50
C GLY A 183 -12.84 4.89 14.37
N ALA A 184 -13.19 4.18 15.45
CA ALA A 184 -14.37 3.31 15.48
C ALA A 184 -15.69 4.09 15.38
N SER A 185 -15.78 5.29 15.97
CA SER A 185 -16.92 6.19 15.81
C SER A 185 -17.10 6.62 14.35
N TYR A 186 -16.01 6.97 13.66
CA TYR A 186 -16.05 7.23 12.22
C TYR A 186 -16.63 6.03 11.45
N ASN A 187 -16.12 4.82 11.69
CA ASN A 187 -16.65 3.61 11.05
C ASN A 187 -18.14 3.39 11.34
N THR A 188 -18.60 3.75 12.53
CA THR A 188 -20.03 3.72 12.91
C THR A 188 -20.85 4.75 12.12
N ILE A 189 -20.32 5.95 11.86
CA ILE A 189 -20.98 6.95 11.02
C ILE A 189 -21.13 6.39 9.59
N VAL A 190 -20.05 5.83 9.03
CA VAL A 190 -20.05 5.24 7.69
C VAL A 190 -21.02 4.04 7.59
N SER A 191 -21.15 3.21 8.63
CA SER A 191 -22.08 2.06 8.59
C SER A 191 -23.55 2.46 8.44
N HIS A 192 -23.90 3.69 8.83
CA HIS A 192 -25.24 4.27 8.69
C HIS A 192 -25.37 5.19 7.46
N PHE A 193 -24.33 5.31 6.63
CA PHE A 193 -24.38 6.05 5.38
C PHE A 193 -25.32 5.36 4.39
N ARG A 194 -26.34 6.08 3.91
CA ARG A 194 -27.30 5.56 2.91
C ARG A 194 -27.63 6.66 1.91
N ILE A 195 -27.61 6.31 0.63
CA ILE A 195 -28.14 7.15 -0.46
C ILE A 195 -29.33 6.45 -1.07
N THR A 196 -30.46 7.15 -1.17
CA THR A 196 -31.64 6.65 -1.88
C THR A 196 -31.46 6.84 -3.39
N HIS A 197 -31.55 5.76 -4.15
CA HIS A 197 -31.38 5.76 -5.60
C HIS A 197 -32.44 4.86 -6.24
N GLU A 198 -32.87 5.18 -7.46
CA GLU A 198 -33.81 4.36 -8.22
C GLU A 198 -33.02 3.52 -9.23
N GLU A 199 -33.15 2.20 -9.16
CA GLU A 199 -32.58 1.28 -10.14
C GLU A 199 -33.69 0.39 -10.73
N ASN A 200 -33.85 0.41 -12.05
CA ASN A 200 -34.84 -0.41 -12.76
C ASN A 200 -36.29 -0.23 -12.26
N GLY A 201 -36.64 0.96 -11.76
CA GLY A 201 -37.96 1.25 -11.20
C GLY A 201 -38.17 0.82 -9.74
N GLU A 202 -37.13 0.33 -9.06
CA GLU A 202 -37.14 0.02 -7.63
C GLU A 202 -36.29 1.02 -6.85
N ILE A 203 -36.76 1.43 -5.66
CA ILE A 203 -35.99 2.25 -4.75
C ILE A 203 -35.00 1.35 -4.01
N VAL A 204 -33.71 1.63 -4.19
CA VAL A 204 -32.60 0.98 -3.49
C VAL A 204 -31.91 1.96 -2.56
N HIS A 205 -31.29 1.44 -1.50
CA HIS A 205 -30.45 2.21 -0.58
C HIS A 205 -29.00 1.78 -0.74
N LEU A 206 -28.20 2.66 -1.34
CA LEU A 206 -26.79 2.41 -1.59
C LEU A 206 -25.96 2.69 -0.34
N SER A 207 -25.02 1.79 -0.05
CA SER A 207 -23.90 2.06 0.87
C SER A 207 -22.90 3.05 0.26
N ALA A 208 -21.97 3.57 1.07
CA ALA A 208 -20.92 4.48 0.59
C ALA A 208 -20.11 3.85 -0.55
N GLY A 209 -19.68 2.59 -0.44
CA GLY A 209 -18.92 1.94 -1.51
C GLY A 209 -19.73 1.73 -2.80
N GLN A 210 -21.02 1.41 -2.69
CA GLN A 210 -21.87 1.25 -3.87
C GLN A 210 -22.15 2.58 -4.58
N ALA A 211 -22.30 3.67 -3.82
CA ALA A 211 -22.46 5.00 -4.38
C ALA A 211 -21.15 5.54 -4.99
N ASP A 212 -19.99 5.28 -4.36
CA ASP A 212 -18.66 5.64 -4.89
C ASP A 212 -18.42 5.00 -6.28
N ASN A 213 -18.79 3.72 -6.47
CA ASN A 213 -18.70 3.06 -7.78
C ASN A 213 -19.51 3.75 -8.89
N LYS A 214 -20.61 4.44 -8.54
CA LYS A 214 -21.45 5.16 -9.50
C LYS A 214 -20.88 6.55 -9.83
N LEU A 215 -19.94 7.07 -9.03
CA LEU A 215 -19.26 8.33 -9.34
C LEU A 215 -18.31 8.23 -10.53
N SER A 216 -17.96 7.01 -10.97
CA SER A 216 -17.16 6.74 -12.16
C SER A 216 -17.98 6.12 -13.31
N ASP A 217 -19.32 6.19 -13.25
CA ASP A 217 -20.19 5.65 -14.30
C ASP A 217 -19.90 6.32 -15.66
N ALA A 218 -20.03 5.58 -16.75
CA ALA A 218 -19.84 6.14 -18.10
C ALA A 218 -20.87 7.24 -18.40
N GLU A 219 -22.09 7.09 -17.89
CA GLU A 219 -23.19 8.05 -18.09
C GLU A 219 -23.07 9.24 -17.14
N ARG A 220 -22.87 10.44 -17.70
CA ARG A 220 -22.63 11.67 -16.92
C ARG A 220 -23.81 12.04 -16.02
N SER A 221 -25.05 11.82 -16.47
CA SER A 221 -26.24 12.09 -15.66
C SER A 221 -26.29 11.25 -14.38
N VAL A 222 -25.80 10.00 -14.43
CA VAL A 222 -25.68 9.14 -13.26
C VAL A 222 -24.65 9.71 -12.30
N ARG A 223 -23.49 10.15 -12.81
CA ARG A 223 -22.43 10.76 -11.99
C ARG A 223 -22.89 12.06 -11.32
N GLU A 224 -23.56 12.95 -12.04
CA GLU A 224 -24.04 14.23 -11.51
C GLU A 224 -25.12 14.04 -10.43
N ASP A 225 -26.12 13.19 -10.68
CA ASP A 225 -27.17 12.85 -9.69
C ASP A 225 -26.55 12.21 -8.44
N MET A 226 -25.64 11.24 -8.64
CA MET A 226 -24.99 10.55 -7.53
C MET A 226 -24.10 11.50 -6.73
N PHE A 227 -23.33 12.37 -7.38
CA PHE A 227 -22.45 13.31 -6.70
C PHE A 227 -23.23 14.34 -5.86
N ALA A 228 -24.37 14.83 -6.36
CA ALA A 228 -25.23 15.71 -5.57
C ALA A 228 -25.76 15.03 -4.29
N LYS A 229 -26.26 13.79 -4.43
CA LYS A 229 -26.73 12.98 -3.28
C LYS A 229 -25.59 12.60 -2.33
N TRP A 230 -24.39 12.39 -2.88
CA TRP A 230 -23.17 12.11 -2.11
C TRP A 230 -22.78 13.30 -1.24
N GLU A 231 -22.76 14.51 -1.80
CA GLU A 231 -22.50 15.72 -1.03
C GLU A 231 -23.56 15.97 0.05
N GLU A 232 -24.84 15.77 -0.26
CA GLU A 232 -25.91 15.89 0.73
C GLU A 232 -25.72 14.89 1.89
N ALA A 233 -25.52 13.61 1.57
CA ALA A 233 -25.40 12.56 2.57
C ALA A 233 -24.15 12.74 3.47
N TRP A 234 -23.02 13.19 2.91
CA TRP A 234 -21.85 13.51 3.73
C TRP A 234 -22.02 14.83 4.49
N GLY A 235 -22.72 15.81 3.93
CA GLY A 235 -23.07 17.07 4.60
C GLY A 235 -23.90 16.85 5.86
N GLU A 236 -24.92 15.99 5.81
CA GLU A 236 -25.72 15.60 6.99
C GLU A 236 -24.88 14.98 8.13
N ARG A 237 -23.72 14.42 7.80
CA ARG A 237 -22.83 13.71 8.72
C ARG A 237 -21.57 14.51 9.07
N ALA A 238 -21.40 15.68 8.46
CA ALA A 238 -20.15 16.43 8.48
C ALA A 238 -19.75 16.78 9.92
N ASP A 239 -20.66 17.23 10.78
CA ASP A 239 -20.32 17.61 12.15
C ASP A 239 -19.79 16.43 12.99
N TYR A 240 -20.35 15.24 12.82
CA TYR A 240 -19.87 14.03 13.51
C TYR A 240 -18.49 13.61 12.99
N CYS A 241 -18.30 13.67 11.68
CA CYS A 241 -17.01 13.44 11.04
C CYS A 241 -15.97 14.46 11.48
N ALA A 242 -16.35 15.74 11.65
CA ALA A 242 -15.47 16.80 12.10
C ALA A 242 -15.03 16.58 13.55
N ASP A 243 -15.94 16.23 14.46
CA ASP A 243 -15.59 15.94 15.85
C ASP A 243 -14.62 14.76 15.92
N ALA A 244 -14.92 13.63 15.26
CA ALA A 244 -14.02 12.47 15.24
C ALA A 244 -12.61 12.83 14.75
N LEU A 245 -12.50 13.56 13.64
CA LEU A 245 -11.21 13.98 13.07
C LEU A 245 -10.44 14.91 14.03
N ASN A 246 -11.13 15.89 14.62
CA ASN A 246 -10.55 16.83 15.59
C ASN A 246 -10.05 16.16 16.87
N ARG A 247 -10.71 15.08 17.32
CA ARG A 247 -10.33 14.33 18.53
C ARG A 247 -9.11 13.45 18.27
N ILE A 248 -9.09 12.76 17.14
CA ILE A 248 -7.93 11.98 16.67
C ILE A 248 -6.70 12.88 16.58
N ALA A 249 -6.81 14.01 15.87
CA ALA A 249 -5.71 14.95 15.73
C ALA A 249 -5.29 15.59 17.06
N GLY A 250 -6.25 15.93 17.92
CA GLY A 250 -5.97 16.48 19.25
C GLY A 250 -5.20 15.51 20.15
N PHE A 251 -5.58 14.23 20.15
CA PHE A 251 -4.85 13.18 20.88
C PHE A 251 -3.41 13.06 20.36
N ARG A 252 -3.25 12.96 19.03
CA ARG A 252 -1.95 12.82 18.37
C ARG A 252 -1.02 14.00 18.66
N LEU A 253 -1.51 15.24 18.50
CA LEU A 253 -0.75 16.45 18.81
C LEU A 253 -0.29 16.49 20.28
N LYS A 254 -1.17 16.10 21.21
CA LYS A 254 -0.83 16.09 22.63
C LYS A 254 0.18 15.00 22.97
N LEU A 255 0.08 13.84 22.33
CA LEU A 255 1.06 12.76 22.48
C LEU A 255 2.43 13.19 21.94
N TYR A 256 2.47 13.81 20.77
CA TYR A 256 3.69 14.35 20.17
C TYR A 256 4.35 15.40 21.08
N GLU A 257 3.57 16.35 21.61
CA GLU A 257 4.06 17.35 22.58
C GLU A 257 4.75 16.68 23.78
N ASN A 258 4.14 15.64 24.37
CA ASN A 258 4.72 14.94 25.52
C ASN A 258 5.96 14.10 25.18
N ARG A 259 6.12 13.69 23.92
CA ARG A 259 7.33 13.05 23.39
C ARG A 259 8.39 14.05 22.91
N GLY A 260 8.11 15.36 22.95
CA GLY A 260 8.99 16.40 22.44
C GLY A 260 9.04 16.50 20.91
N TRP A 261 8.03 15.97 20.22
CA TRP A 261 7.94 16.00 18.76
C TRP A 261 7.15 17.23 18.31
N ASN A 262 7.84 18.18 17.67
CA ASN A 262 7.23 19.45 17.25
C ASN A 262 6.65 19.42 15.82
N GLU A 263 7.17 18.52 14.98
CA GLU A 263 6.79 18.38 13.59
C GLU A 263 5.78 17.25 13.41
N VAL A 264 4.61 17.54 12.84
CA VAL A 264 3.54 16.55 12.64
C VAL A 264 3.91 15.46 11.63
N LEU A 265 4.89 15.75 10.77
CA LEU A 265 5.42 14.81 9.79
C LEU A 265 6.52 13.89 10.35
N LYS A 266 7.00 14.09 11.58
CA LYS A 266 8.09 13.26 12.16
C LYS A 266 7.75 11.78 12.13
N GLU A 267 6.59 11.40 12.65
CA GLU A 267 6.16 9.99 12.69
C GLU A 267 5.93 9.41 11.27
N PRO A 268 5.15 10.06 10.37
CA PRO A 268 5.01 9.61 8.99
C PRO A 268 6.34 9.45 8.25
N LEU A 269 7.27 10.40 8.37
CA LEU A 269 8.57 10.33 7.69
C LEU A 269 9.41 9.17 8.18
N ALA A 270 9.40 8.92 9.48
CA ALA A 270 10.18 7.84 10.07
C ALA A 270 9.58 6.46 9.74
N TYR A 271 8.25 6.31 9.64
CA TYR A 271 7.63 5.08 9.08
C TYR A 271 8.02 4.81 7.62
N ASN A 272 8.36 5.86 6.88
CA ASN A 272 8.74 5.80 5.47
C ASN A 272 10.26 5.85 5.26
N ARG A 273 11.06 5.82 6.35
CA ARG A 273 12.53 5.89 6.32
C ARG A 273 13.07 6.96 5.37
N MET A 274 12.45 8.13 5.43
CA MET A 274 12.65 9.20 4.47
C MET A 274 12.81 10.54 5.19
N SER A 275 13.64 11.42 4.63
CA SER A 275 13.80 12.79 5.12
C SER A 275 12.70 13.73 4.61
N GLN A 276 12.46 14.82 5.35
CA GLN A 276 11.59 15.91 4.92
C GLN A 276 12.07 16.55 3.60
N ALA A 277 13.40 16.63 3.39
CA ALA A 277 13.98 17.21 2.18
C ALA A 277 13.60 16.42 0.92
N THR A 278 13.60 15.09 1.01
CA THR A 278 13.14 14.21 -0.06
C THR A 278 11.65 14.41 -0.35
N LEU A 279 10.80 14.44 0.70
CA LEU A 279 9.36 14.69 0.55
C LEU A 279 9.07 16.04 -0.14
N ASN A 280 9.73 17.10 0.31
CA ASN A 280 9.57 18.44 -0.27
C ASN A 280 10.00 18.46 -1.73
N THR A 281 11.17 17.88 -2.05
CA THR A 281 11.70 17.85 -3.42
C THR A 281 10.78 17.08 -4.37
N MET A 282 10.18 15.97 -3.91
CA MET A 282 9.19 15.22 -4.66
C MET A 282 7.97 16.09 -4.99
N TRP A 283 7.37 16.74 -3.98
CA TRP A 283 6.20 17.60 -4.19
C TRP A 283 6.50 18.82 -5.06
N ASP A 284 7.62 19.50 -4.83
CA ASP A 284 8.05 20.67 -5.63
C ASP A 284 8.26 20.29 -7.10
N THR A 285 8.79 19.10 -7.36
CA THR A 285 8.98 18.60 -8.73
C THR A 285 7.65 18.24 -9.38
N ILE A 286 6.70 17.63 -8.64
CA ILE A 286 5.33 17.43 -9.13
C ILE A 286 4.67 18.78 -9.47
N VAL A 287 4.69 19.76 -8.55
CA VAL A 287 4.05 21.08 -8.72
C VAL A 287 4.51 21.77 -9.99
N ARG A 288 5.82 21.78 -10.25
CA ARG A 288 6.41 22.41 -11.45
C ARG A 288 5.94 21.76 -12.76
N ASN A 289 5.49 20.52 -12.73
CA ASN A 289 5.11 19.74 -13.90
C ASN A 289 3.59 19.51 -14.05
N LYS A 290 2.73 20.20 -13.28
CA LYS A 290 1.27 19.97 -13.37
C LYS A 290 0.59 20.48 -14.65
N GLN A 291 1.18 21.47 -15.33
CA GLN A 291 0.52 22.14 -16.46
C GLN A 291 0.20 21.22 -17.66
N PRO A 292 1.08 20.30 -18.09
CA PRO A 292 0.72 19.29 -19.08
C PRO A 292 -0.50 18.44 -18.69
N PHE A 293 -0.61 18.03 -17.42
CA PHE A 293 -1.76 17.28 -16.94
C PHE A 293 -3.04 18.12 -16.91
N VAL A 294 -2.95 19.43 -16.67
CA VAL A 294 -4.08 20.36 -16.84
C VAL A 294 -4.56 20.35 -18.29
N LYS A 295 -3.65 20.42 -19.28
CA LYS A 295 -4.02 20.32 -20.71
C LYS A 295 -4.71 19.01 -21.04
N TYR A 296 -4.26 17.90 -20.45
CA TYR A 296 -4.95 16.61 -20.56
C TYR A 296 -6.39 16.69 -20.01
N LEU A 297 -6.60 17.27 -18.83
CA LEU A 297 -7.95 17.44 -18.24
C LEU A 297 -8.84 18.35 -19.12
N GLU A 298 -8.30 19.43 -19.67
CA GLU A 298 -9.01 20.31 -20.61
C GLU A 298 -9.38 19.58 -21.91
N ARG A 299 -8.47 18.74 -22.44
CA ARG A 299 -8.75 17.91 -23.60
C ARG A 299 -9.82 16.86 -23.29
N LYS A 300 -9.75 16.22 -22.12
CA LYS A 300 -10.76 15.29 -21.63
C LYS A 300 -12.14 15.95 -21.52
N ALA A 301 -12.22 17.19 -21.04
CA ALA A 301 -13.46 17.97 -21.01
C ALA A 301 -14.11 18.07 -22.40
N LYS A 302 -13.32 18.46 -23.42
CA LYS A 302 -13.78 18.55 -24.82
C LYS A 302 -14.28 17.21 -25.35
N LEU A 303 -13.58 16.11 -25.04
CA LEU A 303 -13.97 14.76 -25.46
C LEU A 303 -15.27 14.28 -24.78
N LEU A 304 -15.51 14.69 -23.54
CA LEU A 304 -16.76 14.44 -22.82
C LEU A 304 -17.89 15.43 -23.18
N GLY A 305 -17.62 16.42 -24.04
CA GLY A 305 -18.60 17.41 -24.47
C GLY A 305 -18.95 18.46 -23.42
N VAL A 306 -18.04 18.73 -22.46
CA VAL A 306 -18.22 19.73 -21.40
C VAL A 306 -17.18 20.84 -21.53
N GLU A 307 -17.51 22.06 -21.09
CA GLU A 307 -16.58 23.21 -21.12
C GLU A 307 -15.40 22.99 -20.17
N LYS A 308 -15.68 22.47 -18.98
CA LYS A 308 -14.71 22.22 -17.92
C LYS A 308 -15.15 21.00 -17.10
N LEU A 309 -14.19 20.18 -16.66
CA LEU A 309 -14.50 19.00 -15.85
C LEU A 309 -14.98 19.43 -14.46
N THR A 310 -16.02 18.78 -13.95
CA THR A 310 -16.34 18.80 -12.52
C THR A 310 -15.54 17.72 -11.78
N TRP A 311 -15.60 17.70 -10.44
CA TRP A 311 -14.95 16.64 -9.65
C TRP A 311 -15.36 15.23 -10.09
N CYS A 312 -16.64 15.00 -10.42
CA CYS A 312 -17.13 13.70 -10.86
C CYS A 312 -16.84 13.37 -12.33
N ASP A 313 -16.26 14.30 -13.11
CA ASP A 313 -15.83 14.02 -14.49
C ASP A 313 -14.36 13.57 -14.56
N VAL A 314 -13.56 13.76 -13.50
CA VAL A 314 -12.12 13.47 -13.49
C VAL A 314 -11.83 11.98 -13.75
N GLU A 315 -12.58 11.09 -13.11
CA GLU A 315 -12.42 9.62 -13.21
C GLU A 315 -13.37 9.00 -14.26
N ALA A 316 -14.16 9.83 -14.96
CA ALA A 316 -15.07 9.34 -15.99
C ALA A 316 -14.30 8.66 -17.13
N PRO A 317 -14.66 7.44 -17.56
CA PRO A 317 -13.97 6.76 -18.65
C PRO A 317 -14.24 7.45 -19.99
N LEU A 318 -13.21 7.56 -20.85
CA LEU A 318 -13.37 8.06 -22.22
C LEU A 318 -13.79 6.99 -23.25
N GLY A 319 -13.85 5.72 -22.83
CA GLY A 319 -14.25 4.60 -23.67
C GLY A 319 -14.30 3.29 -22.89
N SER A 320 -14.79 2.23 -23.53
CA SER A 320 -14.75 0.87 -22.97
C SER A 320 -13.87 -0.03 -23.82
N THR A 321 -12.98 -0.79 -23.19
CA THR A 321 -12.31 -1.91 -23.84
C THR A 321 -13.26 -3.11 -23.80
N GLN A 322 -13.98 -3.38 -24.89
CA GLN A 322 -14.96 -4.47 -24.93
C GLN A 322 -14.34 -5.88 -25.00
N SER A 323 -13.02 -6.00 -25.21
CA SER A 323 -12.37 -7.31 -25.32
C SER A 323 -12.11 -7.93 -23.94
N LYS A 324 -12.69 -9.12 -23.71
CA LYS A 324 -12.32 -9.97 -22.57
C LYS A 324 -11.00 -10.69 -22.86
N ILE A 325 -10.05 -10.58 -21.93
CA ILE A 325 -8.78 -11.30 -21.93
C ILE A 325 -8.94 -12.52 -21.03
N SER A 326 -8.81 -13.73 -21.59
CA SER A 326 -8.89 -14.95 -20.76
C SER A 326 -7.77 -14.98 -19.71
N TYR A 327 -7.97 -15.68 -18.60
CA TYR A 327 -6.94 -15.78 -17.54
C TYR A 327 -5.62 -16.35 -18.08
N ASP A 328 -5.69 -17.38 -18.92
CA ASP A 328 -4.53 -18.00 -19.59
C ASP A 328 -3.79 -17.02 -20.53
N GLU A 329 -4.52 -16.14 -21.22
CA GLU A 329 -3.95 -15.11 -22.09
C GLU A 329 -3.31 -13.98 -21.30
N GLY A 330 -3.97 -13.54 -20.22
CA GLY A 330 -3.43 -12.55 -19.28
C GLY A 330 -2.12 -13.04 -18.65
N ALA A 331 -2.13 -14.27 -18.12
CA ALA A 331 -0.95 -14.91 -17.54
C ALA A 331 0.22 -14.99 -18.55
N ARG A 332 -0.05 -15.44 -19.78
CA ARG A 332 0.97 -15.52 -20.84
C ARG A 332 1.55 -14.15 -21.17
N THR A 333 0.69 -13.13 -21.31
CA THR A 333 1.12 -11.76 -21.59
C THR A 333 2.04 -11.24 -20.49
N ILE A 334 1.68 -11.45 -19.22
CA ILE A 334 2.49 -11.05 -18.06
C ILE A 334 3.86 -11.74 -18.09
N VAL A 335 3.90 -13.07 -18.22
CA VAL A 335 5.16 -13.83 -18.26
C VAL A 335 6.05 -13.38 -19.43
N GLU A 336 5.48 -13.17 -20.61
CA GLU A 336 6.21 -12.69 -21.77
C GLU A 336 6.82 -11.30 -21.55
N GLN A 337 6.09 -10.36 -20.93
CA GLN A 337 6.64 -9.03 -20.65
C GLN A 337 7.66 -9.06 -19.51
N PHE A 338 7.42 -9.87 -18.47
CA PHE A 338 8.39 -10.07 -17.39
C PHE A 338 9.68 -10.68 -17.90
N GLU A 339 9.64 -11.63 -18.85
CA GLU A 339 10.85 -12.28 -19.40
C GLU A 339 11.73 -11.28 -20.15
N LYS A 340 11.12 -10.33 -20.88
CA LYS A 340 11.84 -9.25 -21.56
C LYS A 340 12.60 -8.34 -20.59
N PHE A 341 12.14 -8.21 -19.35
CA PHE A 341 12.81 -7.44 -18.32
C PHE A 341 13.79 -8.30 -17.49
N SER A 342 13.30 -9.39 -16.92
CA SER A 342 14.04 -10.27 -16.01
C SER A 342 13.54 -11.73 -16.13
N PRO A 343 14.38 -12.65 -16.62
CA PRO A 343 14.07 -14.08 -16.61
C PRO A 343 13.77 -14.65 -15.21
N ARG A 344 14.30 -14.02 -14.14
CA ARG A 344 14.00 -14.43 -12.75
C ARG A 344 12.57 -14.06 -12.36
N LEU A 345 12.12 -12.87 -12.72
CA LEU A 345 10.75 -12.41 -12.47
C LEU A 345 9.74 -13.26 -13.26
N ALA A 346 10.02 -13.55 -14.53
CA ALA A 346 9.18 -14.43 -15.34
C ALA A 346 9.09 -15.84 -14.76
N LYS A 347 10.22 -16.43 -14.35
CA LYS A 347 10.24 -17.74 -13.69
C LYS A 347 9.43 -17.75 -12.38
N PHE A 348 9.50 -16.68 -11.60
CA PHE A 348 8.66 -16.52 -10.40
C PHE A 348 7.17 -16.51 -10.76
N ALA A 349 6.76 -15.72 -11.77
CA ALA A 349 5.38 -15.67 -12.21
C ALA A 349 4.88 -17.02 -12.75
N VAL A 350 5.70 -17.74 -13.52
CA VAL A 350 5.41 -19.10 -13.98
C VAL A 350 5.16 -20.03 -12.80
N ASN A 351 6.02 -19.99 -11.77
CA ASN A 351 5.81 -20.78 -10.56
C ASN A 351 4.49 -20.42 -9.87
N ALA A 352 4.14 -19.13 -9.77
CA ALA A 352 2.89 -18.70 -9.16
C ALA A 352 1.66 -19.26 -9.89
N PHE A 353 1.69 -19.27 -11.23
CA PHE A 353 0.63 -19.85 -12.04
C PHE A 353 0.58 -21.38 -11.95
N GLU A 354 1.71 -22.06 -12.16
CA GLU A 354 1.73 -23.54 -12.24
C GLU A 354 1.55 -24.22 -10.88
N LYS A 355 2.04 -23.62 -9.80
CA LYS A 355 1.90 -24.14 -8.43
C LYS A 355 0.61 -23.69 -7.75
N ARG A 356 -0.30 -23.05 -8.49
CA ARG A 356 -1.61 -22.61 -7.98
C ARG A 356 -1.48 -21.70 -6.76
N TRP A 357 -0.70 -20.63 -6.88
CA TRP A 357 -0.59 -19.62 -5.82
C TRP A 357 -1.69 -18.55 -5.90
N ILE A 358 -2.56 -18.61 -6.91
CA ILE A 358 -3.47 -17.52 -7.28
C ILE A 358 -4.94 -17.97 -7.18
N GLU A 359 -5.73 -17.23 -6.41
CA GLU A 359 -7.19 -17.33 -6.30
C GLU A 359 -7.83 -16.21 -7.13
N ALA A 360 -8.05 -16.49 -8.42
CA ALA A 360 -8.56 -15.55 -9.42
C ALA A 360 -10.05 -15.72 -9.74
N GLU A 361 -10.63 -16.88 -9.45
CA GLU A 361 -12.00 -17.25 -9.87
C GLU A 361 -13.04 -16.20 -9.49
N ASP A 362 -13.88 -15.82 -10.45
CA ASP A 362 -15.05 -14.96 -10.21
C ASP A 362 -16.24 -15.80 -9.72
N ARG A 363 -16.36 -15.92 -8.39
CA ARG A 363 -17.44 -16.66 -7.74
C ARG A 363 -17.99 -15.97 -6.48
N PRO A 364 -19.27 -16.24 -6.13
CA PRO A 364 -19.87 -15.76 -4.90
C PRO A 364 -19.12 -16.23 -3.63
N GLY A 365 -19.19 -15.42 -2.58
CA GLY A 365 -18.64 -15.75 -1.26
C GLY A 365 -17.17 -15.40 -1.05
N LYS A 366 -16.51 -14.82 -2.06
CA LYS A 366 -15.18 -14.20 -1.92
C LYS A 366 -15.25 -12.83 -1.24
N ARG A 367 -14.19 -12.45 -0.54
CA ARG A 367 -13.97 -11.06 -0.08
C ARG A 367 -13.79 -10.14 -1.30
N PRO A 368 -14.23 -8.87 -1.24
CA PRO A 368 -13.88 -7.89 -2.28
C PRO A 368 -12.38 -7.53 -2.26
N GLY A 369 -11.90 -7.06 -3.42
CA GLY A 369 -10.54 -6.55 -3.62
C GLY A 369 -9.54 -7.59 -4.12
N GLY A 370 -8.27 -7.16 -4.20
CA GLY A 370 -7.11 -8.01 -4.44
C GLY A 370 -6.08 -7.87 -3.32
N PHE A 371 -5.21 -8.86 -3.17
CA PHE A 371 -4.01 -8.75 -2.33
C PHE A 371 -2.97 -9.83 -2.67
N CYS A 372 -1.75 -9.61 -2.17
CA CYS A 372 -0.68 -10.57 -2.10
C CYS A 372 -0.27 -10.79 -0.63
N THR A 373 0.00 -12.03 -0.23
CA THR A 373 0.50 -12.34 1.11
C THR A 373 1.55 -13.45 1.08
N SER A 374 2.60 -13.27 1.86
CA SER A 374 3.71 -14.21 1.97
C SER A 374 3.38 -15.41 2.85
N MET A 375 3.92 -16.59 2.49
CA MET A 375 3.98 -17.79 3.31
C MET A 375 5.45 -18.06 3.67
N PRO A 376 5.99 -17.37 4.70
CA PRO A 376 7.44 -17.29 4.93
C PRO A 376 8.08 -18.59 5.44
N ALA A 377 7.34 -19.56 5.98
CA ALA A 377 7.95 -20.84 6.35
C ALA A 377 8.07 -21.79 5.13
N SER A 378 7.17 -21.61 4.17
CA SER A 378 7.09 -22.40 2.93
C SER A 378 7.87 -21.78 1.76
N ASN A 379 8.32 -20.52 1.92
CA ASN A 379 8.92 -19.71 0.84
C ASN A 379 8.01 -19.61 -0.40
N GLU A 380 6.72 -19.38 -0.15
CA GLU A 380 5.72 -19.19 -1.20
C GLU A 380 4.96 -17.87 -1.00
N THR A 381 4.14 -17.49 -1.98
CA THR A 381 3.18 -16.39 -1.85
C THR A 381 1.76 -16.87 -2.18
N ARG A 382 0.75 -16.11 -1.78
CA ARG A 382 -0.63 -16.27 -2.22
C ARG A 382 -1.17 -14.96 -2.75
N ILE A 383 -1.75 -15.01 -3.94
CA ILE A 383 -2.36 -13.87 -4.63
C ILE A 383 -3.86 -14.11 -4.69
N PHE A 384 -4.63 -13.09 -4.34
CA PHE A 384 -6.08 -13.12 -4.33
C PHE A 384 -6.60 -11.99 -5.21
N MET A 385 -7.54 -12.28 -6.10
CA MET A 385 -8.28 -11.27 -6.85
C MET A 385 -9.57 -11.86 -7.43
N THR A 386 -10.44 -11.02 -7.97
CA THR A 386 -11.54 -11.46 -8.84
C THR A 386 -11.24 -11.07 -10.27
N TYR A 387 -10.98 -12.05 -11.14
CA TYR A 387 -10.56 -11.83 -12.51
C TYR A 387 -11.77 -11.85 -13.47
N ALA A 388 -12.20 -10.67 -13.92
CA ALA A 388 -13.32 -10.50 -14.85
C ALA A 388 -12.88 -10.41 -16.33
N GLY A 389 -11.57 -10.50 -16.60
CA GLY A 389 -11.00 -10.47 -17.95
C GLY A 389 -10.85 -9.07 -18.55
N THR A 390 -10.77 -8.02 -17.74
CA THR A 390 -10.48 -6.66 -18.22
C THR A 390 -8.96 -6.41 -18.28
N PRO A 391 -8.48 -5.45 -19.09
CA PRO A 391 -7.07 -5.02 -19.06
C PRO A 391 -6.63 -4.56 -17.66
N SER A 392 -7.52 -3.90 -16.92
CA SER A 392 -7.29 -3.53 -15.52
C SER A 392 -7.04 -4.77 -14.65
N ASN A 393 -7.78 -5.87 -14.82
CA ASN A 393 -7.51 -7.11 -14.09
C ASN A 393 -6.14 -7.72 -14.44
N VAL A 394 -5.69 -7.63 -15.70
CA VAL A 394 -4.34 -8.09 -16.08
C VAL A 394 -3.27 -7.25 -15.39
N SER A 395 -3.46 -5.93 -15.33
CA SER A 395 -2.58 -5.01 -14.60
C SER A 395 -2.57 -5.32 -13.10
N THR A 396 -3.74 -5.50 -12.46
CA THR A 396 -3.83 -5.93 -11.06
C THR A 396 -3.13 -7.27 -10.80
N LEU A 397 -3.27 -8.24 -11.70
CA LEU A 397 -2.56 -9.52 -11.55
C LEU A 397 -1.04 -9.34 -11.60
N ALA A 398 -0.54 -8.48 -12.50
CA ALA A 398 0.87 -8.12 -12.56
C ALA A 398 1.34 -7.38 -11.29
N HIS A 399 0.52 -6.47 -10.77
CA HIS A 399 0.75 -5.77 -9.51
C HIS A 399 1.00 -6.73 -8.35
N GLU A 400 0.08 -7.68 -8.14
CA GLU A 400 0.19 -8.63 -7.03
C GLU A 400 1.36 -9.61 -7.21
N LEU A 401 1.68 -9.97 -8.45
CA LEU A 401 2.90 -10.72 -8.78
C LEU A 401 4.16 -9.92 -8.44
N GLY A 402 4.15 -8.59 -8.62
CA GLY A 402 5.23 -7.71 -8.21
C GLY A 402 5.48 -7.74 -6.69
N HIS A 403 4.43 -7.64 -5.87
CA HIS A 403 4.55 -7.84 -4.41
C HIS A 403 5.08 -9.23 -4.05
N GLY A 404 4.59 -10.26 -4.75
CA GLY A 404 5.07 -11.63 -4.57
C GLY A 404 6.57 -11.74 -4.86
N TYR A 405 7.03 -11.11 -5.94
CA TYR A 405 8.43 -11.12 -6.32
C TYR A 405 9.32 -10.33 -5.36
N HIS A 406 8.85 -9.18 -4.85
CA HIS A 406 9.57 -8.41 -3.83
C HIS A 406 9.82 -9.25 -2.57
N THR A 407 8.80 -9.98 -2.12
CA THR A 407 8.93 -10.92 -1.01
C THR A 407 9.91 -12.04 -1.36
N HIS A 408 9.78 -12.65 -2.55
CA HIS A 408 10.62 -13.76 -2.98
C HIS A 408 12.10 -13.41 -3.00
N VAL A 409 12.47 -12.22 -3.49
CA VAL A 409 13.89 -11.81 -3.50
C VAL A 409 14.43 -11.56 -2.10
N MET A 410 13.60 -11.48 -1.06
CA MET A 410 13.99 -11.23 0.33
C MET A 410 13.90 -12.47 1.24
N GLU A 411 13.45 -13.62 0.73
CA GLU A 411 13.08 -14.79 1.54
C GLU A 411 14.21 -15.35 2.42
N ASP A 412 15.46 -15.19 1.98
CA ASP A 412 16.66 -15.65 2.68
C ASP A 412 17.22 -14.64 3.70
N LEU A 413 16.67 -13.43 3.76
CA LEU A 413 17.06 -12.44 4.77
C LEU A 413 16.52 -12.86 6.15
N PRO A 414 17.16 -12.47 7.26
CA PRO A 414 16.58 -12.65 8.59
C PRO A 414 15.19 -12.00 8.70
N THR A 415 14.27 -12.59 9.46
CA THR A 415 12.86 -12.16 9.52
C THR A 415 12.67 -10.68 9.84
N PHE A 416 13.50 -10.11 10.71
CA PHE A 416 13.41 -8.66 11.01
C PHE A 416 13.89 -7.78 9.86
N ALA A 417 14.77 -8.29 9.00
CA ALA A 417 15.25 -7.65 7.78
C ALA A 417 14.38 -7.97 6.55
N GLN A 418 13.17 -8.52 6.74
CA GLN A 418 12.20 -8.73 5.66
C GLN A 418 11.10 -7.66 5.60
N SER A 419 11.03 -6.75 6.58
CA SER A 419 10.01 -5.69 6.62
C SER A 419 10.53 -4.39 5.99
N TYR A 420 10.00 -4.06 4.80
CA TYR A 420 10.26 -2.81 4.10
C TYR A 420 9.26 -1.71 4.47
N ALA A 421 9.69 -0.45 4.27
CA ALA A 421 8.90 0.73 4.58
C ALA A 421 7.71 0.89 3.61
N MET A 422 6.67 1.58 4.06
CA MET A 422 5.39 1.68 3.32
C MET A 422 5.53 2.37 1.96
N ASN A 423 6.31 3.44 1.86
CA ASN A 423 6.56 4.18 0.61
C ASN A 423 7.25 3.35 -0.47
N VAL A 424 8.02 2.33 -0.10
CA VAL A 424 8.67 1.42 -1.06
C VAL A 424 7.94 0.09 -1.21
N ALA A 425 6.84 -0.13 -0.50
CA ALA A 425 6.03 -1.35 -0.63
C ALA A 425 5.44 -1.50 -2.04
N GLU A 426 5.11 -0.37 -2.67
CA GLU A 426 4.56 -0.33 -4.04
C GLU A 426 5.62 -0.34 -5.13
N THR A 427 6.91 -0.42 -4.77
CA THR A 427 8.02 -0.32 -5.73
C THR A 427 7.89 -1.40 -6.79
N ALA A 428 7.74 -2.66 -6.36
CA ALA A 428 7.76 -3.80 -7.26
C ALA A 428 6.43 -4.03 -7.97
N SER A 429 5.32 -3.81 -7.27
CA SER A 429 3.97 -3.95 -7.81
C SER A 429 3.69 -2.94 -8.92
N THR A 430 3.96 -1.66 -8.67
CA THR A 430 3.82 -0.60 -9.69
C THR A 430 4.79 -0.80 -10.85
N PHE A 431 5.99 -1.33 -10.60
CA PHE A 431 6.98 -1.56 -11.66
C PHE A 431 6.50 -2.68 -12.60
N ALA A 432 5.94 -3.74 -12.01
CA ALA A 432 5.31 -4.83 -12.74
C ALA A 432 4.10 -4.37 -13.56
N GLU A 433 3.27 -3.47 -13.01
CA GLU A 433 2.19 -2.83 -13.78
C GLU A 433 2.75 -2.05 -14.98
N MET A 434 3.77 -1.21 -14.76
CA MET A 434 4.35 -0.38 -15.82
C MET A 434 4.88 -1.22 -16.98
N ILE A 435 5.56 -2.35 -16.71
CA ILE A 435 6.00 -3.30 -17.74
C ILE A 435 4.83 -3.77 -18.61
N VAL A 436 3.70 -4.13 -17.98
CA VAL A 436 2.55 -4.72 -18.68
C VAL A 436 1.72 -3.64 -19.38
N SER A 437 1.44 -2.51 -18.72
CA SER A 437 0.63 -1.42 -19.25
C SER A 437 1.29 -0.69 -20.42
N ASP A 438 2.61 -0.44 -20.36
CA ASP A 438 3.33 0.14 -21.49
C ASP A 438 3.29 -0.77 -22.73
N SER A 439 3.48 -2.08 -22.52
CA SER A 439 3.34 -3.07 -23.57
C SER A 439 1.91 -3.11 -24.13
N ALA A 440 0.89 -3.03 -23.28
CA ALA A 440 -0.52 -3.03 -23.71
C ALA A 440 -0.85 -1.84 -24.62
N VAL A 441 -0.39 -0.63 -24.28
CA VAL A 441 -0.57 0.56 -25.13
C VAL A 441 0.14 0.40 -26.47
N LYS A 442 1.35 -0.18 -26.49
CA LYS A 442 2.13 -0.41 -27.72
C LYS A 442 1.53 -1.49 -28.63
N GLN A 443 0.81 -2.46 -28.05
CA GLN A 443 0.23 -3.60 -28.76
C GLN A 443 -1.29 -3.49 -28.97
N ALA A 444 -1.89 -2.36 -28.61
CA ALA A 444 -3.32 -2.11 -28.81
C ALA A 444 -3.73 -2.35 -30.27
N LYS A 445 -4.90 -2.99 -30.47
CA LYS A 445 -5.36 -3.46 -31.79
C LYS A 445 -5.82 -2.32 -32.68
N ASP A 446 -6.36 -1.27 -32.08
CA ASP A 446 -6.84 -0.07 -32.75
C ASP A 446 -6.64 1.19 -31.89
N GLU A 447 -6.86 2.35 -32.50
CA GLU A 447 -6.69 3.65 -31.85
C GLU A 447 -7.63 3.86 -30.66
N LYS A 448 -8.81 3.23 -30.64
CA LYS A 448 -9.77 3.38 -29.54
C LYS A 448 -9.31 2.61 -28.30
N GLU A 449 -8.86 1.37 -28.50
CA GLU A 449 -8.25 0.57 -27.43
C GLU A 449 -7.01 1.27 -26.89
N LYS A 450 -6.16 1.77 -27.78
CA LYS A 450 -4.95 2.52 -27.40
C LYS A 450 -5.29 3.76 -26.57
N LEU A 451 -6.29 4.52 -26.98
CA LEU A 451 -6.73 5.72 -26.26
C LEU A 451 -7.28 5.37 -24.87
N ALA A 452 -8.07 4.31 -24.74
CA ALA A 452 -8.62 3.87 -23.45
C ALA A 452 -7.52 3.41 -22.48
N LEU A 453 -6.53 2.64 -22.95
CA LEU A 453 -5.39 2.20 -22.14
C LEU A 453 -4.49 3.38 -21.71
N LEU A 454 -4.29 4.33 -22.62
CA LEU A 454 -3.51 5.53 -22.34
C LEU A 454 -4.22 6.44 -21.33
N GLU A 455 -5.53 6.57 -21.45
CA GLU A 455 -6.37 7.32 -20.52
C GLU A 455 -6.32 6.72 -19.11
N ASP A 456 -6.40 5.39 -18.97
CA ASP A 456 -6.24 4.68 -17.69
C ASP A 456 -4.86 4.93 -17.05
N LYS A 457 -3.77 4.94 -17.85
CA LYS A 457 -2.43 5.34 -17.36
C LYS A 457 -2.41 6.78 -16.85
N LEU A 458 -3.03 7.71 -17.59
CA LEU A 458 -3.07 9.12 -17.22
C LEU A 458 -3.95 9.37 -15.99
N GLN A 459 -5.05 8.66 -15.81
CA GLN A 459 -5.86 8.73 -14.59
C GLN A 459 -5.04 8.39 -13.35
N ARG A 460 -4.18 7.36 -13.40
CA ARG A 460 -3.24 7.05 -12.30
C ARG A 460 -2.30 8.23 -11.99
N SER A 461 -1.77 8.90 -13.01
CA SER A 461 -0.95 10.10 -12.83
C SER A 461 -1.72 11.23 -12.16
N ILE A 462 -2.97 11.49 -12.57
CA ILE A 462 -3.84 12.48 -11.92
C ILE A 462 -4.12 12.13 -10.45
N ALA A 463 -4.37 10.86 -10.16
CA ALA A 463 -4.59 10.39 -8.79
C ALA A 463 -3.37 10.69 -7.90
N PHE A 464 -2.15 10.35 -8.32
CA PHE A 464 -0.95 10.53 -7.49
C PHE A 464 -0.40 11.96 -7.46
N TYR A 465 -0.49 12.71 -8.56
CA TYR A 465 0.08 14.06 -8.67
C TYR A 465 -0.88 15.16 -8.21
N MET A 466 -2.19 14.94 -8.30
CA MET A 466 -3.22 15.92 -7.95
C MET A 466 -4.09 15.45 -6.79
N ASN A 467 -4.73 14.28 -6.86
CA ASN A 467 -5.66 13.86 -5.80
C ASN A 467 -4.95 13.64 -4.46
N ILE A 468 -3.87 12.83 -4.43
CA ILE A 468 -3.10 12.60 -3.21
C ILE A 468 -2.41 13.89 -2.73
N HIS A 469 -2.00 14.76 -3.65
CA HIS A 469 -1.46 16.06 -3.26
C HIS A 469 -2.53 16.92 -2.56
N ALA A 470 -3.77 16.95 -3.05
CA ALA A 470 -4.87 17.64 -2.36
C ALA A 470 -5.07 17.10 -0.94
N ARG A 471 -5.02 15.77 -0.76
CA ARG A 471 -5.13 15.14 0.56
C ARG A 471 -3.98 15.53 1.49
N PHE A 472 -2.74 15.54 0.98
CA PHE A 472 -1.56 15.93 1.73
C PHE A 472 -1.62 17.41 2.17
N LEU A 473 -2.01 18.31 1.26
CA LEU A 473 -2.21 19.73 1.55
C LEU A 473 -3.29 19.93 2.61
N PHE A 474 -4.45 19.27 2.46
CA PHE A 474 -5.53 19.34 3.43
C PHE A 474 -5.07 18.87 4.81
N GLU A 475 -4.47 17.69 4.91
CA GLU A 475 -4.07 17.11 6.19
C GLU A 475 -3.02 17.99 6.88
N THR A 476 -2.03 18.48 6.14
CA THR A 476 -1.02 19.42 6.65
C THR A 476 -1.67 20.70 7.21
N ARG A 477 -2.54 21.35 6.43
CA ARG A 477 -3.22 22.59 6.84
C ARG A 477 -4.16 22.35 8.02
N PHE A 478 -4.85 21.21 8.03
CA PHE A 478 -5.72 20.80 9.12
C PHE A 478 -4.93 20.67 10.42
N TYR A 479 -3.79 19.96 10.44
CA TYR A 479 -2.96 19.87 11.64
C TYR A 479 -2.45 21.23 12.12
N GLU A 480 -1.99 22.09 11.20
CA GLU A 480 -1.49 23.41 11.56
C GLU A 480 -2.58 24.31 12.15
N LYS A 481 -3.80 24.28 11.60
CA LYS A 481 -4.95 24.97 12.21
C LYS A 481 -5.39 24.31 13.50
N ARG A 482 -5.38 22.98 13.58
CA ARG A 482 -5.82 22.20 14.75
C ARG A 482 -4.97 22.49 15.98
N LYS A 483 -3.69 22.84 15.82
CA LYS A 483 -2.83 23.33 16.92
C LYS A 483 -3.42 24.57 17.62
N GLN A 484 -4.27 25.35 16.95
CA GLN A 484 -4.85 26.60 17.45
C GLN A 484 -6.26 26.43 18.04
N GLY A 485 -6.95 25.33 17.75
CA GLY A 485 -8.32 25.09 18.21
C GLY A 485 -8.98 23.92 17.50
N VAL A 486 -10.22 23.60 17.88
CA VAL A 486 -11.08 22.67 17.14
C VAL A 486 -11.64 23.40 15.92
N LEU A 487 -11.69 22.72 14.77
CA LEU A 487 -12.25 23.28 13.53
C LEU A 487 -13.69 22.80 13.32
N SER A 488 -14.55 23.68 12.79
CA SER A 488 -15.91 23.33 12.35
C SER A 488 -15.89 22.53 11.04
N SER A 489 -17.03 21.90 10.70
CA SER A 489 -17.19 21.20 9.43
C SER A 489 -17.03 22.15 8.23
N GLU A 490 -17.49 23.39 8.31
CA GLU A 490 -17.34 24.41 7.26
C GLU A 490 -15.87 24.84 7.07
N GLU A 491 -15.10 24.96 8.15
CA GLU A 491 -13.66 25.25 8.05
C GLU A 491 -12.92 24.09 7.39
N LEU A 492 -13.28 22.84 7.71
CA LEU A 492 -12.70 21.65 7.08
C LEU A 492 -13.07 21.56 5.59
N CYS A 493 -14.32 21.83 5.23
CA CYS A 493 -14.76 21.92 3.83
C CYS A 493 -13.98 22.99 3.06
N SER A 494 -13.79 24.17 3.66
CA SER A 494 -13.01 25.25 3.05
C SER A 494 -11.55 24.86 2.82
N LEU A 495 -10.89 24.27 3.82
CA LEU A 495 -9.53 23.75 3.69
C LEU A 495 -9.40 22.70 2.59
N MET A 496 -10.39 21.81 2.48
CA MET A 496 -10.40 20.75 1.50
C MET A 496 -10.56 21.31 0.08
N GLU A 497 -11.50 22.23 -0.13
CA GLU A 497 -11.65 22.88 -1.44
C GLU A 497 -10.41 23.69 -1.84
N GLU A 498 -9.80 24.43 -0.91
CA GLU A 498 -8.55 25.15 -1.17
C GLU A 498 -7.43 24.19 -1.60
N ALA A 499 -7.31 23.05 -0.91
CA ALA A 499 -6.33 22.04 -1.24
C ALA A 499 -6.58 21.41 -2.62
N GLN A 500 -7.84 21.14 -2.96
CA GLN A 500 -8.21 20.62 -4.28
C GLN A 500 -7.99 21.65 -5.40
N LYS A 501 -8.37 22.92 -5.17
CA LYS A 501 -8.15 24.03 -6.13
C LYS A 501 -6.67 24.18 -6.46
N GLU A 502 -5.82 24.19 -5.44
CA GLU A 502 -4.37 24.26 -5.61
C GLU A 502 -3.82 23.00 -6.30
N ALA A 503 -4.24 21.82 -5.83
CA ALA A 503 -3.71 20.59 -6.35
C ALA A 503 -4.03 20.36 -7.84
N TYR A 504 -5.23 20.76 -8.27
CA TYR A 504 -5.69 20.68 -9.67
C TYR A 504 -5.42 21.97 -10.46
N CYS A 505 -4.66 22.93 -9.92
CA CYS A 505 -4.32 24.19 -10.58
C CYS A 505 -5.54 24.99 -11.09
N GLY A 506 -6.68 24.91 -10.39
CA GLY A 506 -7.93 25.55 -10.82
C GLY A 506 -8.58 24.95 -12.07
N ALA A 507 -8.15 23.76 -12.52
CA ALA A 507 -8.61 23.13 -13.76
C ALA A 507 -10.04 22.58 -13.71
N LEU A 508 -10.65 22.49 -12.53
CA LEU A 508 -12.02 21.96 -12.34
C LEU A 508 -13.04 23.08 -12.14
N ASP A 509 -14.28 22.83 -12.56
CA ASP A 509 -15.41 23.75 -12.39
C ASP A 509 -16.00 23.70 -10.98
N SER A 510 -16.09 22.50 -10.43
CA SER A 510 -16.57 22.25 -9.07
C SER A 510 -15.68 21.24 -8.34
N TYR A 511 -15.81 21.24 -7.02
CA TYR A 511 -14.95 20.54 -6.07
C TYR A 511 -15.78 19.70 -5.11
N HIS A 512 -15.12 18.85 -4.31
CA HIS A 512 -15.75 17.97 -3.33
C HIS A 512 -15.44 18.46 -1.91
N PRO A 513 -16.23 19.40 -1.34
CA PRO A 513 -15.96 19.97 -0.02
C PRO A 513 -15.93 18.91 1.08
N HIS A 514 -16.83 17.92 1.04
CA HIS A 514 -16.90 16.86 2.04
C HIS A 514 -15.91 15.70 1.81
N PHE A 515 -14.92 15.84 0.92
CA PHE A 515 -13.98 14.77 0.61
C PHE A 515 -13.18 14.30 1.83
N TRP A 516 -12.94 15.19 2.79
CA TRP A 516 -12.30 14.85 4.05
C TRP A 516 -13.15 13.92 4.91
N ALA A 517 -14.47 14.03 4.83
CA ALA A 517 -15.40 13.16 5.55
C ALA A 517 -15.58 11.81 4.85
N SER A 518 -15.47 11.76 3.51
CA SER A 518 -15.70 10.53 2.75
C SER A 518 -14.50 9.57 2.69
N LYS A 519 -13.29 10.03 3.07
CA LYS A 519 -12.07 9.23 3.00
C LYS A 519 -11.59 8.78 4.38
N LEU A 520 -11.68 7.46 4.60
CA LEU A 520 -11.31 6.81 5.86
C LEU A 520 -9.87 7.07 6.31
N HIS A 521 -8.95 7.34 5.38
CA HIS A 521 -7.52 7.47 5.66
C HIS A 521 -7.21 8.58 6.67
N PHE A 522 -8.00 9.67 6.69
CA PHE A 522 -7.82 10.76 7.66
C PHE A 522 -8.17 10.35 9.10
N TYR A 523 -8.95 9.28 9.26
CA TYR A 523 -9.43 8.75 10.54
C TYR A 523 -8.60 7.58 11.06
N LEU A 524 -7.53 7.21 10.34
CA LEU A 524 -6.60 6.18 10.80
C LEU A 524 -5.80 6.68 12.01
N THR A 525 -5.72 5.82 13.01
CA THR A 525 -5.01 6.10 14.26
C THR A 525 -3.57 5.57 14.25
N GLY A 526 -3.29 4.52 13.48
CA GLY A 526 -1.95 3.93 13.39
C GLY A 526 -1.03 4.54 12.33
N THR A 527 -1.58 5.15 11.27
CA THR A 527 -0.80 5.58 10.10
C THR A 527 -1.23 6.98 9.65
N PRO A 528 -0.80 8.05 10.35
CA PRO A 528 -1.05 9.42 9.91
C PRO A 528 -0.40 9.70 8.55
N PHE A 529 -0.97 10.61 7.77
CA PHE A 529 -0.47 10.96 6.42
C PHE A 529 -0.33 9.74 5.49
N TYR A 530 -1.25 8.77 5.61
CA TYR A 530 -1.27 7.49 4.89
C TYR A 530 -1.08 7.60 3.37
N ASN A 531 -1.48 8.72 2.76
CA ASN A 531 -1.63 8.83 1.31
C ASN A 531 -0.33 9.17 0.56
N PHE A 532 0.54 10.07 1.08
CA PHE A 532 1.74 10.48 0.32
C PHE A 532 2.75 9.35 0.03
N PRO A 533 2.90 8.30 0.88
CA PRO A 533 3.77 7.17 0.59
C PRO A 533 3.47 6.51 -0.76
N TYR A 534 2.20 6.51 -1.19
CA TYR A 534 1.82 5.99 -2.50
C TYR A 534 2.31 6.85 -3.66
N THR A 535 2.28 8.18 -3.53
CA THR A 535 2.87 9.07 -4.56
C THR A 535 4.38 8.87 -4.63
N PHE A 536 5.05 8.69 -3.49
CA PHE A 536 6.47 8.32 -3.48
C PHE A 536 6.68 6.99 -4.20
N GLY A 537 5.95 5.94 -3.83
CA GLY A 537 6.09 4.61 -4.41
C GLY A 537 5.87 4.62 -5.92
N TYR A 538 4.83 5.34 -6.37
CA TYR A 538 4.53 5.51 -7.80
C TYR A 538 5.68 6.19 -8.56
N LEU A 539 6.19 7.32 -8.05
CA LEU A 539 7.30 8.03 -8.69
C LEU A 539 8.61 7.27 -8.62
N PHE A 540 8.90 6.63 -7.48
CA PHE A 540 10.11 5.84 -7.31
C PHE A 540 10.10 4.64 -8.27
N SER A 541 8.99 3.92 -8.35
CA SER A 541 8.79 2.82 -9.30
C SER A 541 8.87 3.28 -10.77
N THR A 542 8.24 4.41 -11.11
CA THR A 542 8.31 4.98 -12.46
C THR A 542 9.74 5.41 -12.81
N GLY A 543 10.49 5.97 -11.85
CA GLY A 543 11.89 6.31 -12.00
C GLY A 543 12.77 5.07 -12.19
N LEU A 544 12.53 3.99 -11.45
CA LEU A 544 13.19 2.70 -11.70
C LEU A 544 12.87 2.17 -13.09
N TYR A 545 11.63 2.31 -13.56
CA TYR A 545 11.23 1.89 -14.89
C TYR A 545 11.94 2.70 -15.98
N ALA A 546 12.06 4.03 -15.81
CA ALA A 546 12.86 4.88 -16.68
C ALA A 546 14.33 4.41 -16.75
N ARG A 547 14.93 4.11 -15.59
CA ARG A 547 16.29 3.54 -15.52
C ARG A 547 16.40 2.18 -16.20
N ALA A 548 15.40 1.32 -16.06
CA ALA A 548 15.36 0.02 -16.74
C ALA A 548 15.35 0.17 -18.27
N LEU A 549 14.63 1.17 -18.79
CA LEU A 549 14.62 1.48 -20.22
C LEU A 549 15.98 2.02 -20.71
N GLU A 550 16.68 2.81 -19.90
CA GLU A 550 18.01 3.37 -20.21
C GLU A 550 19.13 2.31 -20.14
N GLU A 551 19.17 1.53 -19.04
CA GLU A 551 20.25 0.58 -18.73
C GLU A 551 20.04 -0.81 -19.37
N GLY A 552 18.81 -1.12 -19.82
CA GLY A 552 18.45 -2.37 -20.48
C GLY A 552 18.59 -3.61 -19.57
N GLU A 553 18.97 -4.75 -20.16
CA GLU A 553 19.03 -6.06 -19.48
C GLU A 553 19.90 -6.08 -18.22
N SER A 554 20.87 -5.16 -18.10
CA SER A 554 21.77 -5.06 -16.95
C SER A 554 21.06 -4.60 -15.67
N PHE A 555 19.92 -3.90 -15.81
CA PHE A 555 19.20 -3.32 -14.68
C PHE A 555 18.53 -4.37 -13.78
N ALA A 556 18.13 -5.53 -14.31
CA ALA A 556 17.39 -6.54 -13.57
C ALA A 556 18.12 -7.03 -12.31
N ALA A 557 19.45 -7.17 -12.35
CA ALA A 557 20.24 -7.57 -11.17
C ALA A 557 20.32 -6.45 -10.12
N LYS A 558 20.44 -5.19 -10.57
CA LYS A 558 20.43 -4.01 -9.72
C LYS A 558 19.05 -3.82 -9.06
N TYR A 559 17.98 -4.07 -9.80
CA TYR A 559 16.60 -4.05 -9.31
C TYR A 559 16.39 -5.07 -8.19
N ASP A 560 16.81 -6.33 -8.36
CA ASP A 560 16.70 -7.33 -7.30
C ASP A 560 17.49 -6.95 -6.05
N ALA A 561 18.72 -6.42 -6.22
CA ALA A 561 19.55 -5.96 -5.10
C ALA A 561 18.90 -4.77 -4.37
N LEU A 562 18.27 -3.86 -5.12
CA LEU A 562 17.52 -2.74 -4.56
C LEU A 562 16.32 -3.23 -3.76
N LEU A 563 15.48 -4.11 -4.32
CA LEU A 563 14.33 -4.67 -3.62
C LEU A 563 14.73 -5.32 -2.29
N ARG A 564 15.84 -6.07 -2.27
CA ARG A 564 16.39 -6.68 -1.06
C ARG A 564 16.74 -5.66 0.03
N ASP A 565 17.34 -4.55 -0.37
CA ASP A 565 17.82 -3.55 0.57
C ASP A 565 16.73 -2.59 1.08
N THR A 566 15.53 -2.60 0.50
CA THR A 566 14.38 -1.79 0.97
C THR A 566 14.03 -2.01 2.45
N ALA A 567 14.36 -3.18 3.01
CA ALA A 567 14.08 -3.51 4.40
C ALA A 567 15.18 -3.11 5.39
N VAL A 568 16.36 -2.71 4.88
CA VAL A 568 17.56 -2.47 5.70
C VAL A 568 18.24 -1.14 5.42
N MET A 569 17.56 -0.20 4.75
CA MET A 569 18.09 1.11 4.39
C MET A 569 17.03 2.21 4.46
N THR A 570 17.50 3.46 4.59
CA THR A 570 16.69 4.64 4.24
C THR A 570 16.50 4.71 2.74
N VAL A 571 15.46 5.40 2.27
CA VAL A 571 15.22 5.50 0.82
C VAL A 571 16.30 6.30 0.11
N GLU A 572 16.91 7.27 0.80
CA GLU A 572 18.06 8.03 0.31
C GLU A 572 19.29 7.13 0.13
N ASP A 573 19.64 6.34 1.14
CA ASP A 573 20.79 5.41 1.06
C ASP A 573 20.54 4.33 0.00
N LEU A 574 19.30 3.83 -0.08
CA LEU A 574 18.88 2.84 -1.07
C LEU A 574 19.11 3.36 -2.50
N ALA A 575 18.61 4.57 -2.79
CA ALA A 575 18.74 5.19 -4.09
C ALA A 575 20.19 5.56 -4.42
N GLN A 576 20.95 6.06 -3.45
CA GLN A 576 22.36 6.37 -3.62
C GLN A 576 23.18 5.11 -3.91
N LYS A 577 22.96 4.02 -3.17
CA LYS A 577 23.68 2.75 -3.33
C LYS A 577 23.42 2.10 -4.68
N HIS A 578 22.15 2.01 -5.08
CA HIS A 578 21.77 1.20 -6.24
C HIS A 578 21.65 2.03 -7.52
N LEU A 579 21.24 3.28 -7.45
CA LEU A 579 20.99 4.12 -8.63
C LEU A 579 22.03 5.24 -8.79
N GLY A 580 22.83 5.52 -7.75
CA GLY A 580 23.75 6.64 -7.75
C GLY A 580 23.05 8.00 -7.76
N VAL A 581 21.83 8.08 -7.20
CA VAL A 581 21.02 9.31 -7.20
C VAL A 581 20.79 9.83 -5.78
N ASP A 582 20.73 11.15 -5.65
CA ASP A 582 20.35 11.86 -4.43
C ASP A 582 18.86 12.23 -4.52
N LEU A 583 18.01 11.60 -3.69
CA LEU A 583 16.57 11.85 -3.68
C LEU A 583 16.18 13.24 -3.13
N THR A 584 17.12 13.97 -2.53
CA THR A 584 16.93 15.38 -2.16
C THR A 584 17.11 16.34 -3.35
N LYS A 585 17.38 15.80 -4.55
CA LYS A 585 17.50 16.55 -5.81
C LYS A 585 16.36 16.22 -6.77
N PRO A 586 15.97 17.15 -7.65
CA PRO A 586 14.81 16.97 -8.52
C PRO A 586 15.04 15.96 -9.65
N ASP A 587 16.28 15.68 -10.05
CA ASP A 587 16.59 14.97 -11.30
C ASP A 587 15.94 13.58 -11.40
N PHE A 588 15.99 12.79 -10.32
CA PHE A 588 15.34 11.48 -10.29
C PHE A 588 13.82 11.60 -10.42
N TRP A 589 13.21 12.49 -9.64
CA TRP A 589 11.77 12.75 -9.68
C TRP A 589 11.31 13.28 -11.04
N GLN A 590 12.11 14.13 -11.67
CA GLN A 590 11.84 14.66 -13.00
C GLN A 590 11.86 13.54 -14.04
N SER A 591 12.87 12.67 -14.02
CA SER A 591 12.94 11.54 -14.95
C SER A 591 11.74 10.59 -14.86
N ALA A 592 11.21 10.40 -13.65
CA ALA A 592 9.98 9.64 -13.44
C ALA A 592 8.75 10.36 -14.03
N ILE A 593 8.64 11.68 -13.84
CA ILE A 593 7.55 12.48 -14.42
C ILE A 593 7.65 12.54 -15.95
N ASP A 594 8.84 12.58 -16.52
CA ASP A 594 9.03 12.65 -17.97
C ASP A 594 8.41 11.43 -18.70
N VAL A 595 8.36 10.26 -18.06
CA VAL A 595 7.65 9.07 -18.58
C VAL A 595 6.15 9.34 -18.72
N THR A 596 5.52 9.96 -17.72
CA THR A 596 4.08 10.25 -17.75
C THR A 596 3.76 11.47 -18.61
N LEU A 597 4.71 12.39 -18.81
CA LEU A 597 4.59 13.48 -19.78
C LEU A 597 4.54 12.98 -21.22
N GLN A 598 5.29 11.91 -21.55
CA GLN A 598 5.20 11.27 -22.87
C GLN A 598 3.80 10.69 -23.12
N ASP A 599 3.16 10.13 -22.09
CA ASP A 599 1.78 9.64 -22.18
C ASP A 599 0.79 10.80 -22.44
N VAL A 600 0.98 11.95 -21.78
CA VAL A 600 0.17 13.16 -22.00
C VAL A 600 0.34 13.64 -23.44
N GLU A 601 1.58 13.74 -23.93
CA GLU A 601 1.86 14.18 -25.29
C GLU A 601 1.20 13.26 -26.32
N LEU A 602 1.35 11.95 -26.17
CA LEU A 602 0.74 10.96 -27.05
C LEU A 602 -0.80 11.08 -27.04
N PHE A 603 -1.41 11.28 -25.87
CA PHE A 603 -2.86 11.44 -25.76
C PHE A 603 -3.36 12.68 -26.49
N LEU A 604 -2.65 13.80 -26.33
CA LEU A 604 -2.98 15.04 -27.04
C LEU A 604 -2.83 14.86 -28.56
N GLN A 605 -1.71 14.29 -29.02
CA GLN A 605 -1.49 14.02 -30.45
C GLN A 605 -2.57 13.12 -31.08
N MET A 606 -3.09 12.14 -30.33
CA MET A 606 -4.12 11.22 -30.81
C MET A 606 -5.52 11.85 -30.86
N THR A 607 -5.74 12.96 -30.16
CA THR A 607 -7.08 13.51 -29.97
C THR A 607 -7.26 14.91 -30.53
N GLU A 608 -6.20 15.71 -30.67
CA GLU A 608 -6.26 17.10 -31.14
C GLU A 608 -6.60 17.31 -32.62
#